data_AF-A0A925D6M4-F1
#
_entry.id   AF-A0A925D6M4-F1
#
_cell.length_a   1.000
_cell.length_b   1.000
_cell.length_c   1.000
_cell.angle_alpha   90.00
_cell.angle_beta   90.00
_cell.angle_gamma   90.00
#
_symmetry.space_group_name_H-M   'P 1'
#
loop_
_entity.id
_entity.type
_entity.pdbx_description
1 polymer ?
#
loop_
_entity_poly.entity_id
_entity_poly.type
_entity_poly.pdbx_seq_one_letter_code
_entity_poly.pdbx_strand_id
1 'polypeptide(L)'
;MSHWPSSKARKVLAALLRIGWAIQREAGGSQKVLERAGWSDVVFAFHEAEEIGPRMLKRIAKRTELTPDDFYPAALPPCATSAPSSWANQTNGKLLERR
;
A
#
# COMPACT_ATOMS: atom_id res chain seq x y z
N MET A 1 4.83 -8.59 -18.33
CA MET A 1 3.56 -8.02 -17.83
C MET A 1 3.41 -8.43 -16.39
N SER A 2 3.30 -7.49 -15.45
CA SER A 2 3.12 -7.84 -14.03
C SER A 2 1.68 -8.32 -13.83
N HIS A 3 1.49 -9.64 -13.73
CA HIS A 3 0.19 -10.24 -13.43
C HIS A 3 -0.14 -9.98 -11.97
N TRP A 4 -1.04 -9.03 -11.73
CA TRP A 4 -1.63 -8.87 -10.41
C TRP A 4 -2.60 -10.04 -10.17
N PRO A 5 -2.55 -10.73 -9.02
CA PRO A 5 -3.57 -11.71 -8.69
C PRO A 5 -4.92 -11.03 -8.40
N SER A 6 -6.02 -11.75 -8.59
CA SER A 6 -7.27 -11.40 -7.92
C SER A 6 -7.14 -11.83 -6.46
N SER A 7 -7.36 -10.91 -5.52
CA SER A 7 -7.15 -11.18 -4.09
C SER A 7 -8.24 -10.55 -3.24
N LYS A 8 -8.60 -11.24 -2.16
CA LYS A 8 -9.56 -10.73 -1.19
C LYS A 8 -9.05 -9.44 -0.55
N ALA A 9 -9.93 -8.47 -0.37
CA ALA A 9 -9.62 -7.19 0.25
C ALA A 9 -9.00 -7.35 1.65
N ARG A 10 -9.38 -8.39 2.40
CA ARG A 10 -8.75 -8.70 3.71
C ARG A 10 -7.25 -8.95 3.60
N LYS A 11 -6.78 -9.61 2.53
CA LYS A 11 -5.35 -9.83 2.28
C LYS A 11 -4.64 -8.52 1.94
N VAL A 12 -5.28 -7.69 1.13
CA VAL A 12 -4.75 -6.36 0.75
C VAL A 12 -4.59 -5.48 1.99
N LEU A 13 -5.61 -5.45 2.86
CA LEU A 13 -5.54 -4.71 4.12
C LEU A 13 -4.41 -5.23 5.02
N ALA A 14 -4.27 -6.55 5.16
CA ALA A 14 -3.19 -7.13 5.95
C ALA A 14 -1.79 -6.77 5.39
N ALA A 15 -1.62 -6.75 4.07
CA ALA A 15 -0.38 -6.33 3.43
C ALA A 15 -0.09 -4.84 3.66
N LEU A 16 -1.11 -3.97 3.58
CA LEU A 16 -0.97 -2.55 3.90
C LEU A 16 -0.52 -2.34 5.35
N LEU A 17 -1.16 -3.04 6.30
CA LEU A 17 -0.76 -2.99 7.71
C LEU A 17 0.70 -3.46 7.90
N ARG A 18 1.14 -4.48 7.15
CA ARG A 18 2.52 -4.99 7.18
C ARG A 18 3.56 -3.99 6.64
N ILE A 19 3.19 -3.18 5.65
CA ILE A 19 4.02 -2.09 5.11
C ILE A 19 4.14 -0.91 6.10
N GLY A 20 3.28 -0.88 7.13
CA GLY A 20 3.25 0.17 8.15
C GLY A 20 2.17 1.23 7.89
N TRP A 21 1.13 0.90 7.10
CA TRP A 21 -0.10 1.69 7.10
C TRP A 21 -0.87 1.43 8.39
N ALA A 22 -1.44 2.47 8.99
CA ALA A 22 -2.27 2.38 10.18
C ALA A 22 -3.72 2.73 9.83
N ILE A 23 -4.69 2.10 10.50
CA ILE A 23 -6.10 2.47 10.36
C ILE A 23 -6.34 3.67 11.27
N GLN A 24 -6.54 4.85 10.67
CA GLN A 24 -6.80 6.09 11.40
C GLN A 24 -8.25 6.15 11.89
N ARG A 25 -9.18 5.80 11.00
CA ARG A 25 -10.61 5.92 11.24
C ARG A 25 -11.37 4.91 10.41
N GLU A 26 -12.34 4.27 11.04
CA GLU A 26 -13.37 3.51 10.33
C GLU A 26 -14.57 4.45 10.16
N ALA A 27 -14.85 4.83 8.91
CA ALA A 27 -15.86 5.83 8.60
C ALA A 27 -17.25 5.16 8.61
N GLY A 28 -17.80 4.91 9.80
CA GLY A 28 -19.23 4.58 10.03
C GLY A 28 -19.85 3.46 9.19
N GLY A 29 -19.03 2.62 8.55
CA GLY A 29 -19.41 1.66 7.54
C GLY A 29 -18.18 0.91 7.01
N SER A 30 -18.35 0.21 5.89
CA SER A 30 -17.40 -0.70 5.25
C SER A 30 -16.07 -0.09 4.78
N GLN A 31 -15.85 1.19 5.06
CA GLN A 31 -14.73 1.97 4.56
C GLN A 31 -13.76 2.29 5.69
N LYS A 32 -12.49 2.01 5.45
CA LYS A 32 -11.38 2.24 6.39
C LYS A 32 -10.48 3.34 5.84
N VAL A 33 -10.19 4.37 6.63
CA VAL A 33 -9.21 5.40 6.29
C VAL A 33 -7.86 4.94 6.82
N LEU A 34 -6.90 4.80 5.91
CA LEU A 34 -5.53 4.42 6.21
C LEU A 34 -4.65 5.66 6.20
N GLU A 35 -3.82 5.80 7.22
CA GLU A 35 -2.79 6.82 7.31
C GLU A 35 -1.41 6.17 7.35
N ARG A 36 -0.42 6.86 6.81
CA ARG A 36 0.99 6.50 6.96
C ARG A 36 1.80 7.78 7.04
N ALA A 37 2.75 7.83 7.98
CA ALA A 37 3.59 9.00 8.16
C ALA A 37 4.34 9.32 6.85
N GLY A 38 4.15 10.54 6.34
CA GLY A 38 4.74 10.98 5.06
C GLY A 38 3.95 10.61 3.81
N TRP A 39 2.76 10.01 3.94
CA TRP A 39 1.86 9.70 2.84
C TRP A 39 0.49 10.37 3.03
N SER A 40 -0.23 10.60 1.94
CA SER A 40 -1.63 11.07 1.99
C SER A 40 -2.53 9.97 2.57
N ASP A 41 -3.58 10.38 3.26
CA ASP A 41 -4.65 9.49 3.69
C ASP A 41 -5.27 8.73 2.50
N VAL A 42 -5.45 7.43 2.67
CA VAL A 42 -6.02 6.55 1.66
C VAL A 42 -7.31 5.96 2.19
N VAL A 43 -8.42 6.26 1.52
CA VAL A 43 -9.71 5.65 1.84
C VAL A 43 -9.82 4.29 1.17
N PHE A 44 -9.82 3.24 1.98
CA PHE A 44 -10.03 1.86 1.59
C PHE A 44 -11.51 1.49 1.77
N ALA A 45 -12.29 1.61 0.70
CA ALA A 45 -13.73 1.43 0.72
C ALA A 45 -14.22 -0.02 0.49
N PHE A 46 -13.38 -1.03 0.75
CA PHE A 46 -13.70 -2.43 0.45
C PHE A 46 -14.00 -3.24 1.71
N HIS A 47 -15.00 -4.11 1.60
CA HIS A 47 -15.31 -5.12 2.61
C HIS A 47 -14.28 -6.24 2.59
N GLU A 48 -14.02 -6.87 3.74
CA GLU A 48 -13.07 -8.00 3.84
C GLU A 48 -13.40 -9.20 2.93
N ALA A 49 -14.69 -9.39 2.62
CA ALA A 49 -15.18 -10.46 1.75
C ALA A 49 -15.11 -10.12 0.25
N GLU A 50 -14.87 -8.86 -0.10
CA GLU A 50 -14.81 -8.41 -1.48
C GLU A 50 -13.54 -8.91 -2.17
N GLU A 51 -13.68 -9.33 -3.43
CA GLU A 51 -12.54 -9.68 -4.27
C GLU A 51 -12.10 -8.48 -5.10
N ILE A 52 -10.83 -8.10 -4.95
CA ILE A 52 -10.24 -6.99 -5.69
C ILE A 52 -9.55 -7.55 -6.92
N GLY A 53 -10.09 -7.19 -8.09
CA GLY A 53 -9.53 -7.57 -9.37
C GLY A 53 -8.18 -6.88 -9.67
N PRO A 54 -7.39 -7.44 -10.60
CA PRO A 54 -6.01 -7.04 -10.88
C PRO A 54 -5.84 -5.58 -11.32
N ARG A 55 -6.81 -5.04 -12.07
CA ARG A 55 -6.78 -3.64 -12.51
C ARG A 55 -6.91 -2.67 -11.33
N MET A 56 -7.75 -3.00 -10.36
CA MET A 56 -7.98 -2.14 -9.20
C MET A 56 -6.83 -2.27 -8.20
N LEU A 57 -6.32 -3.48 -8.01
CA LEU A 57 -5.16 -3.74 -7.17
C LEU A 57 -3.93 -2.96 -7.65
N LYS A 58 -3.68 -2.91 -8.96
CA LYS A 58 -2.61 -2.09 -9.56
C LYS A 58 -2.73 -0.60 -9.24
N ARG A 59 -3.96 -0.07 -9.15
CA ARG A 59 -4.20 1.35 -8.81
C ARG A 59 -3.92 1.64 -7.35
N ILE A 60 -4.32 0.73 -6.46
CA ILE A 60 -4.04 0.82 -5.02
C ILE A 60 -2.53 0.70 -4.79
N ALA A 61 -1.88 -0.27 -5.42
CA ALA A 61 -0.44 -0.49 -5.32
C ALA A 61 0.39 0.74 -5.71
N LYS A 62 0.01 1.45 -6.77
CA LYS A 62 0.69 2.69 -7.17
C LYS A 62 0.66 3.77 -6.08
N ARG A 63 -0.36 3.77 -5.21
CA ARG A 63 -0.53 4.77 -4.14
C ARG A 63 0.00 4.32 -2.78
N THR A 64 0.18 3.02 -2.59
CA THR A 64 0.46 2.41 -1.28
C THR A 64 1.76 1.62 -1.22
N GLU A 65 2.48 1.57 -2.34
CA GLU A 65 3.71 0.79 -2.53
C GLU A 65 3.54 -0.74 -2.34
N LEU A 66 2.31 -1.26 -2.47
CA LEU A 66 2.10 -2.70 -2.48
C LEU A 66 2.83 -3.34 -3.66
N THR A 67 3.46 -4.48 -3.42
CA THR A 67 4.04 -5.31 -4.48
C THR A 67 3.14 -6.53 -4.74
N PRO A 68 3.14 -7.09 -5.96
CA PRO A 68 2.43 -8.34 -6.22
C PRO A 68 3.04 -9.53 -5.46
N ASP A 69 4.31 -9.42 -5.05
CA ASP A 69 5.06 -10.46 -4.31
C ASP A 69 4.49 -10.70 -2.90
N ASP A 70 3.98 -9.63 -2.25
CA ASP A 70 3.29 -9.71 -0.95
C ASP A 70 2.09 -10.68 -0.94
N PHE A 71 1.52 -10.99 -2.12
CA PHE A 71 0.37 -11.88 -2.27
C PHE A 71 0.76 -13.33 -2.62
N TYR A 72 2.01 -13.59 -3.00
CA TYR A 72 2.54 -14.91 -3.33
C TYR A 72 3.65 -15.30 -2.33
N PRO A 73 3.30 -15.67 -1.08
CA PRO A 73 4.29 -16.23 -0.18
C PRO A 73 4.77 -17.59 -0.73
N ALA A 74 5.99 -17.58 -1.24
CA ALA A 74 6.86 -18.73 -1.51
C ALA A 74 6.44 -19.72 -2.62
N ALA A 75 6.91 -19.44 -3.84
CA ALA A 75 7.54 -20.47 -4.69
C ALA A 75 8.48 -19.79 -5.71
N LEU A 76 9.78 -19.78 -5.38
CA LEU A 76 10.96 -19.45 -6.21
C LEU A 76 11.25 -17.97 -6.53
N PRO A 77 12.45 -17.45 -6.21
CA PRO A 77 12.95 -16.22 -6.79
C PRO A 77 13.55 -16.48 -8.18
N PRO A 78 13.01 -15.92 -9.28
CA PRO A 78 13.90 -15.50 -10.35
C PRO A 78 14.64 -14.27 -9.84
N CYS A 79 15.91 -14.51 -9.51
CA CYS A 79 17.00 -13.53 -9.52
C CYS A 79 16.66 -12.28 -10.35
N ALA A 80 16.74 -11.11 -9.70
CA ALA A 80 16.76 -9.77 -10.29
C ALA A 80 15.52 -9.31 -11.08
N THR A 81 14.90 -8.21 -10.62
CA THR A 81 14.82 -6.94 -11.38
C THR A 81 14.06 -5.89 -10.58
N SER A 82 14.71 -4.74 -10.39
CA SER A 82 14.18 -3.45 -9.93
C SER A 82 13.73 -3.33 -8.46
N ALA A 83 14.70 -3.04 -7.60
CA ALA A 83 14.53 -1.88 -6.73
C ALA A 83 14.12 -0.67 -7.59
N PRO A 84 13.07 0.10 -7.25
CA PRO A 84 12.97 1.45 -7.76
C PRO A 84 14.02 2.29 -7.03
N SER A 85 15.20 2.40 -7.64
CA SER A 85 15.98 3.62 -7.55
C SER A 85 15.05 4.79 -7.90
N SER A 86 15.02 5.82 -7.05
CA SER A 86 14.36 7.12 -7.24
C SER A 86 12.97 7.30 -6.61
N TRP A 87 12.98 7.74 -5.34
CA TRP A 87 12.30 8.99 -4.95
C TRP A 87 13.11 9.74 -3.90
N ALA A 88 14.31 10.16 -4.31
CA ALA A 88 14.81 11.43 -3.80
C ALA A 88 13.89 12.55 -4.32
N ASN A 89 13.02 13.08 -3.46
CA ASN A 89 12.68 14.51 -3.32
C ASN A 89 11.34 14.67 -2.57
N GLN A 90 11.37 15.17 -1.34
CA GLN A 90 11.04 16.56 -1.08
C GLN A 90 11.39 16.92 0.36
N THR A 91 12.29 17.88 0.47
CA THR A 91 12.77 18.55 1.67
C THR A 91 11.63 19.11 2.53
N ASN A 92 11.58 18.74 3.81
CA ASN A 92 11.12 19.65 4.85
C ASN A 92 12.32 20.01 5.74
N GLY A 93 13.22 20.79 5.16
CA GLY A 93 14.05 21.69 5.93
C GLY A 93 13.22 22.88 6.39
N LYS A 94 12.87 22.91 7.68
CA LYS A 94 12.89 24.14 8.47
C LYS A 94 13.17 23.73 9.92
N LEU A 95 14.44 23.49 10.21
CA LEU A 95 15.27 24.43 10.96
C LEU A 95 14.58 24.91 12.23
N LEU A 96 14.94 24.20 13.30
CA LEU A 96 15.22 24.75 14.60
C LEU A 96 15.96 26.10 14.46
N GLU A 97 15.35 27.20 14.87
CA GLU A 97 16.10 28.38 15.30
C GLU A 97 15.46 28.88 16.60
N ARG A 98 16.05 28.44 17.71
CA ARG A 98 15.85 29.03 19.03
C ARG A 98 17.02 29.98 19.25
N ARG A 99 16.68 31.24 19.53
CA ARG A 99 17.50 32.36 20.04
C ARG A 99 18.51 32.99 19.10
#